data_AF-A0A350BZZ9-F1
#
_entry.id   AF-A0A350BZZ9-F1
#
_cell.length_a   1.000
_cell.length_b   1.000
_cell.length_c   1.000
_cell.angle_alpha   90.00
_cell.angle_beta   90.00
_cell.angle_gamma   90.00
#
_symmetry.space_group_name_H-M   'P 1'
#
loop_
_entity.id
_entity.type
_entity.pdbx_description
1 polymer ?
#
loop_
_entity_poly.entity_id
_entity_poly.type
_entity_poly.pdbx_seq_one_letter_code
_entity_poly.pdbx_strand_id
1 'polypeptide(L)'
;NLDVAGASKANGTNVWQYTRNTTNAQKWKPVGSLGVFYLKSALGDIAMDCNAGSTAPGTNIQVYAINNTNAQKFRLAPVSISQEKEFTVAIDAGHQRHQNTGREPIGPGSSTMKQKVSSGTDGRYSGLSEYELNLQVSLKLQAELEKRGYNVFMVRTTHDVNISNAERAQMAANAGA
;
A
#
# COMPACT_ATOMS: atom_id res chain seq x y z
N ASN A 1 -1.88 -13.92 -11.42
CA ASN A 1 -1.72 -13.48 -12.82
C ASN A 1 -2.73 -14.23 -13.67
N LEU A 2 -3.34 -13.58 -14.65
CA LEU A 2 -4.34 -14.20 -15.52
C LEU A 2 -3.64 -15.00 -16.63
N ASP A 3 -3.83 -16.31 -16.66
CA ASP A 3 -3.00 -17.27 -17.39
C ASP A 3 -3.88 -18.18 -18.26
N VAL A 4 -3.42 -18.54 -19.47
CA VAL A 4 -4.06 -19.53 -20.33
C VAL A 4 -3.54 -20.93 -19.97
N ALA A 5 -4.43 -21.81 -19.52
CA ALA A 5 -4.06 -23.13 -19.02
C ALA A 5 -3.20 -23.93 -20.03
N GLY A 6 -2.02 -24.35 -19.58
CA GLY A 6 -1.07 -25.11 -20.39
C GLY A 6 -0.54 -24.36 -21.62
N ALA A 7 -0.71 -23.03 -21.69
CA ALA A 7 -0.44 -22.22 -22.88
C ALA A 7 -1.14 -22.72 -24.16
N SER A 8 -2.24 -23.46 -24.00
CA SER A 8 -2.99 -24.04 -25.12
C SER A 8 -3.81 -22.98 -25.86
N LYS A 9 -3.80 -23.04 -27.19
CA LYS A 9 -4.58 -22.16 -28.06
C LYS A 9 -5.92 -22.76 -28.48
N ALA A 10 -6.25 -23.95 -27.99
CA ALA A 10 -7.49 -24.63 -28.33
C ALA A 10 -8.69 -23.84 -27.79
N ASN A 11 -9.72 -23.69 -28.61
CA ASN A 11 -10.99 -23.09 -28.20
C ASN A 11 -11.54 -23.78 -26.94
N GLY A 12 -11.94 -22.99 -25.95
CA GLY A 12 -12.43 -23.50 -24.67
C GLY A 12 -11.34 -23.81 -23.65
N THR A 13 -10.06 -23.55 -23.97
CA THR A 13 -8.98 -23.66 -22.97
C THR A 13 -9.24 -22.65 -21.85
N ASN A 14 -9.13 -23.11 -20.60
CA ASN A 14 -9.46 -22.31 -19.43
C ASN A 14 -8.51 -21.12 -19.25
N VAL A 15 -9.05 -20.01 -18.76
CA VAL A 15 -8.25 -18.88 -18.24
C VAL A 15 -8.37 -18.86 -16.71
N TRP A 16 -7.24 -18.93 -16.03
CA TRP A 16 -7.17 -19.10 -14.58
C TRP A 16 -6.17 -18.16 -13.92
N GLN A 17 -6.19 -18.12 -12.59
CA GLN A 17 -5.14 -17.46 -11.82
C GLN A 17 -3.97 -18.43 -11.61
N TYR A 18 -2.77 -17.99 -12.01
CA TYR A 18 -1.55 -18.77 -11.81
C TYR A 18 -0.39 -17.91 -11.27
N THR A 19 0.61 -18.59 -10.69
CA THR A 19 1.87 -17.99 -10.26
C THR A 19 2.54 -17.29 -11.42
N ARG A 20 3.13 -16.12 -11.17
CA ARG A 20 3.82 -15.36 -12.21
C ARG A 20 4.92 -16.23 -12.83
N ASN A 21 4.85 -16.45 -14.13
CA ASN A 21 5.78 -17.32 -14.86
C ASN A 21 6.42 -16.64 -16.08
N THR A 22 6.14 -15.35 -16.29
CA THR A 22 6.69 -14.46 -17.35
C THR A 22 6.47 -14.92 -18.81
N THR A 23 5.74 -16.03 -19.02
CA THR A 23 5.45 -16.59 -20.34
C THR A 23 4.41 -15.77 -21.11
N ASN A 24 4.22 -16.11 -22.39
CA ASN A 24 3.16 -15.50 -23.21
C ASN A 24 1.74 -15.90 -22.77
N ALA A 25 1.58 -16.98 -21.99
CA ALA A 25 0.28 -17.38 -21.46
C ALA A 25 -0.31 -16.36 -20.48
N GLN A 26 0.51 -15.47 -19.91
CA GLN A 26 0.11 -14.44 -18.95
C GLN A 26 0.04 -13.03 -19.53
N LYS A 27 0.21 -12.90 -20.86
CA LYS A 27 0.27 -11.61 -21.54
C LYS A 27 -0.98 -11.40 -22.37
N TRP A 28 -1.67 -10.29 -22.09
CA TRP A 28 -2.92 -9.91 -22.73
C TRP A 28 -2.81 -8.50 -23.27
N LYS A 29 -3.22 -8.30 -24.52
CA LYS A 29 -3.26 -6.99 -25.18
C LYS A 29 -4.73 -6.57 -25.35
N PRO A 30 -5.18 -5.47 -24.72
CA PRO A 30 -6.49 -4.91 -25.03
C PRO A 30 -6.49 -4.37 -26.47
N VAL A 31 -7.50 -4.75 -27.25
CA VAL A 31 -7.69 -4.29 -28.63
C VAL A 31 -9.15 -3.83 -28.78
N GLY A 32 -9.34 -2.56 -29.12
CA GLY A 32 -10.67 -1.94 -29.23
C GLY A 32 -10.61 -0.42 -29.11
N SER A 33 -11.79 0.21 -29.01
CA SER A 33 -11.96 1.66 -28.88
C SER A 33 -13.16 1.98 -27.97
N LEU A 34 -13.29 3.24 -27.50
CA LEU A 34 -14.45 3.72 -26.74
C LEU A 34 -14.74 2.94 -25.42
N GLY A 35 -13.69 2.42 -24.79
CA GLY A 35 -13.77 1.73 -23.49
C GLY A 35 -14.34 0.31 -23.54
N VAL A 36 -14.61 -0.22 -24.73
CA VAL A 36 -14.93 -1.64 -24.95
C VAL A 36 -13.82 -2.27 -25.78
N PHE A 37 -13.26 -3.37 -25.30
CA PHE A 37 -12.18 -4.07 -25.99
C PHE A 37 -12.28 -5.58 -25.78
N TYR A 38 -11.62 -6.34 -26.65
CA TYR A 38 -11.28 -7.73 -26.35
C TYR A 38 -9.84 -7.81 -25.88
N LEU A 39 -9.54 -8.83 -25.08
CA LEU A 39 -8.19 -9.10 -24.57
C LEU A 39 -7.54 -10.18 -25.44
N LYS A 40 -6.69 -9.77 -26.38
CA LYS A 40 -5.93 -10.69 -27.25
C LYS A 40 -4.80 -11.34 -26.46
N SER A 41 -4.67 -12.67 -26.52
CA SER A 41 -3.54 -13.38 -25.93
C SER A 41 -2.26 -13.16 -26.74
N ALA A 42 -1.11 -13.07 -26.08
CA ALA A 42 0.18 -13.11 -26.76
C ALA A 42 0.53 -14.50 -27.35
N LEU A 43 -0.28 -15.54 -27.08
CA LEU A 43 -0.09 -16.87 -27.66
C LEU A 43 -0.54 -16.95 -29.13
N GLY A 44 -1.40 -16.04 -29.61
CA GLY A 44 -1.87 -16.03 -31.00
C GLY A 44 -3.15 -15.24 -31.22
N ASP A 45 -3.89 -15.55 -32.28
CA ASP A 45 -5.17 -14.91 -32.65
C ASP A 45 -6.37 -15.49 -31.87
N ILE A 46 -6.21 -15.56 -30.55
CA ILE A 46 -7.24 -15.95 -29.59
C ILE A 46 -7.47 -14.82 -28.58
N ALA A 47 -8.70 -14.71 -28.11
CA ALA A 47 -9.12 -13.71 -27.15
C ALA A 47 -9.78 -14.34 -25.93
N MET A 48 -9.80 -13.58 -24.84
CA MET A 48 -10.65 -13.87 -23.69
C MET A 48 -12.11 -13.91 -24.10
N ASP A 49 -12.84 -14.91 -23.58
CA ASP A 49 -14.19 -15.25 -23.99
C ASP A 49 -14.99 -15.73 -22.77
N CYS A 50 -16.21 -15.22 -22.58
CA CYS A 50 -17.17 -15.78 -21.63
C CYS A 50 -17.78 -17.04 -22.23
N ASN A 51 -17.68 -18.18 -21.56
CA ASN A 51 -18.18 -19.44 -22.10
C ASN A 51 -19.65 -19.35 -22.52
N ALA A 52 -19.92 -19.78 -23.77
CA ALA A 52 -21.22 -19.68 -24.43
C ALA A 52 -21.83 -18.26 -24.49
N GLY A 53 -21.04 -17.21 -24.28
CA GLY A 53 -21.51 -15.83 -24.18
C GLY A 53 -22.43 -15.56 -22.98
N SER A 54 -22.44 -16.45 -21.98
CA SER A 54 -23.29 -16.31 -20.79
C SER A 54 -22.83 -15.17 -19.90
N THR A 55 -23.79 -14.44 -19.32
CA THR A 55 -23.54 -13.39 -18.30
C THR A 55 -23.94 -13.86 -16.89
N ALA A 56 -24.30 -15.14 -16.73
CA ALA A 56 -24.66 -15.68 -15.43
C ALA A 56 -23.45 -15.68 -14.47
N PRO A 57 -23.64 -15.38 -13.17
CA PRO A 57 -22.59 -15.51 -12.17
C PRO A 57 -21.95 -16.91 -12.20
N GLY A 58 -20.62 -16.96 -12.12
CA GLY A 58 -19.88 -18.22 -12.23
C GLY A 58 -19.65 -18.72 -13.66
N THR A 59 -20.07 -17.99 -14.70
CA THR A 59 -19.69 -18.30 -16.08
C THR A 59 -18.18 -18.33 -16.20
N ASN A 60 -17.65 -19.43 -16.75
CA ASN A 60 -16.21 -19.60 -16.91
C ASN A 60 -15.63 -18.62 -17.94
N ILE A 61 -14.40 -18.18 -17.70
CA ILE A 61 -13.61 -17.43 -18.68
C ILE A 61 -12.64 -18.39 -19.38
N GLN A 62 -12.67 -18.37 -20.71
CA GLN A 62 -11.86 -19.23 -21.57
C GLN A 62 -11.13 -18.40 -22.63
N VAL A 63 -10.26 -19.05 -23.40
CA VAL A 63 -9.82 -18.53 -24.70
C VAL A 63 -10.65 -19.11 -25.82
N TYR A 64 -10.91 -18.27 -26.82
CA TYR A 64 -11.53 -18.68 -28.07
C TYR A 64 -10.91 -17.91 -29.24
N ALA A 65 -10.98 -18.47 -30.44
CA ALA A 65 -10.67 -17.73 -31.66
C ALA A 65 -11.43 -16.40 -31.69
N ILE A 66 -10.75 -15.33 -32.13
CA ILE A 66 -11.37 -14.00 -32.20
C ILE A 66 -12.59 -14.09 -33.13
N ASN A 67 -13.78 -13.80 -32.59
CA ASN A 67 -15.05 -14.00 -33.29
C ASN A 67 -15.96 -12.76 -33.27
N ASN A 68 -15.50 -11.64 -32.69
CA ASN A 68 -16.21 -10.35 -32.61
C ASN A 68 -17.59 -10.38 -31.93
N THR A 69 -17.93 -11.48 -31.27
CA THR A 69 -19.19 -11.60 -30.51
C THR A 69 -19.14 -10.80 -29.21
N ASN A 70 -20.28 -10.65 -28.55
CA ASN A 70 -20.33 -10.00 -27.24
C ASN A 70 -19.63 -10.83 -26.13
N ALA A 71 -19.41 -12.13 -26.35
CA ALA A 71 -18.67 -12.98 -25.42
C ALA A 71 -17.21 -12.52 -25.18
N GLN A 72 -16.65 -11.76 -26.13
CA GLN A 72 -15.26 -11.30 -26.09
C GLN A 72 -15.13 -9.80 -25.75
N LYS A 73 -16.24 -9.10 -25.50
CA LYS A 73 -16.25 -7.65 -25.28
C LYS A 73 -16.27 -7.33 -23.79
N PHE A 74 -15.20 -6.73 -23.30
CA PHE A 74 -15.04 -6.36 -21.90
C PHE A 74 -14.95 -4.85 -21.73
N ARG A 75 -15.38 -4.38 -20.56
CA ARG A 75 -15.09 -3.05 -20.02
C ARG A 75 -14.37 -3.25 -18.69
N LEU A 76 -13.38 -2.42 -18.40
CA LEU A 76 -12.80 -2.38 -17.05
C LEU A 76 -13.67 -1.49 -16.19
N ALA A 77 -14.15 -2.03 -15.09
CA ALA A 77 -14.68 -1.25 -13.99
C ALA A 77 -13.56 -1.03 -12.97
N PRO A 78 -13.35 0.20 -12.48
CA PRO A 78 -12.50 0.40 -11.33
C PRO A 78 -13.08 -0.40 -10.16
N VAL A 79 -12.24 -1.20 -9.52
CA VAL A 79 -12.59 -1.88 -8.27
C VAL A 79 -11.73 -1.27 -7.19
N SER A 80 -12.35 -0.83 -6.10
CA SER A 80 -11.66 -0.49 -4.86
C SER A 80 -11.26 -1.81 -4.18
N ILE A 81 -10.12 -2.36 -4.59
CA ILE A 81 -9.54 -3.52 -3.93
C ILE A 81 -8.90 -3.03 -2.63
N SER A 82 -9.50 -3.34 -1.48
CA SER A 82 -8.85 -3.25 -0.18
C SER A 82 -7.84 -4.40 -0.04
N GLN A 83 -6.80 -4.38 -0.87
CA GLN A 83 -5.68 -5.32 -0.78
C GLN A 83 -4.38 -4.55 -0.98
N GLU A 84 -4.06 -3.71 -0.01
CA GLU A 84 -2.66 -3.42 0.33
C GLU A 84 -2.54 -3.50 1.85
N LYS A 85 -1.36 -3.92 2.34
CA LYS A 85 -1.01 -3.69 3.74
C LYS A 85 -1.31 -2.21 4.01
N GLU A 86 -2.19 -1.95 4.95
CA GLU A 86 -2.43 -0.59 5.42
C GLU A 86 -1.11 -0.11 6.03
N PHE A 87 -0.37 0.72 5.29
CA PHE A 87 0.90 1.25 5.77
C PHE A 87 0.58 2.32 6.82
N THR A 88 0.87 2.02 8.08
CA THR A 88 0.83 3.01 9.16
C THR A 88 2.09 3.87 9.09
N VAL A 89 1.93 5.18 9.03
CA VAL A 89 3.03 6.14 9.14
C VAL A 89 3.14 6.59 10.59
N ALA A 90 4.22 6.23 11.28
CA ALA A 90 4.51 6.79 12.59
C ALA A 90 5.21 8.15 12.47
N ILE A 91 4.70 9.15 13.19
CA ILE A 91 5.31 10.47 13.31
C ILE A 91 5.71 10.70 14.77
N ASP A 92 7.01 10.79 15.01
CA ASP A 92 7.56 11.17 16.31
C ASP A 92 7.87 12.67 16.35
N ALA A 93 7.00 13.43 17.02
CA ALA A 93 7.30 14.80 17.37
C ALA A 93 8.42 14.79 18.42
N GLY A 94 9.67 15.00 17.99
CA GLY A 94 10.85 14.95 18.86
C GLY A 94 10.73 15.87 20.08
N HIS A 95 11.45 15.50 21.15
CA HIS A 95 11.45 16.17 22.45
C HIS A 95 10.08 16.23 23.14
N GLN A 96 10.03 16.86 24.31
CA GLN A 96 8.84 17.10 25.12
C GLN A 96 9.12 18.28 26.06
N ARG A 97 8.08 18.82 26.72
CA ARG A 97 8.20 20.02 27.57
C ARG A 97 9.23 19.87 28.70
N HIS A 98 9.30 18.68 29.29
CA HIS A 98 10.17 18.40 30.43
C HIS A 98 11.16 17.28 30.07
N GLN A 99 12.46 17.57 30.19
CA GLN A 99 13.48 16.53 30.06
C GLN A 99 13.28 15.40 31.07
N ASN A 100 13.70 14.20 30.70
CA ASN A 100 13.83 13.08 31.63
C ASN A 100 15.31 12.70 31.70
N THR A 101 15.97 13.07 32.80
CA THR A 101 17.40 12.84 33.04
C THR A 101 17.72 11.42 33.50
N GLY A 102 16.70 10.58 33.70
CA GLY A 102 16.88 9.15 33.91
C GLY A 102 17.64 8.50 32.76
N ARG A 103 18.26 7.34 33.02
CA ARG A 103 19.06 6.63 32.03
C ARG A 103 18.30 5.47 31.39
N GLU A 104 18.59 5.20 30.13
CA GLU A 104 18.12 4.03 29.36
C GLU A 104 19.25 3.50 28.46
N PRO A 105 19.22 2.23 28.03
CA PRO A 105 20.15 1.72 27.03
C PRO A 105 20.11 2.54 25.74
N ILE A 106 21.26 2.74 25.08
CA ILE A 106 21.31 3.45 23.78
C ILE A 106 20.60 2.70 22.65
N GLY A 107 20.32 1.41 22.85
CA GLY A 107 19.57 0.55 21.94
C GLY A 107 19.30 -0.83 22.58
N PRO A 108 18.48 -1.69 21.93
CA PRO A 108 18.15 -3.01 22.44
C PRO A 108 19.40 -3.85 22.75
N GLY A 109 19.49 -4.36 23.99
CA GLY A 109 20.59 -5.21 24.44
C GLY A 109 21.91 -4.47 24.75
N SER A 110 21.97 -3.14 24.62
CA SER A 110 23.19 -2.38 24.93
C SER A 110 23.42 -2.23 26.44
N SER A 111 24.68 -2.38 26.88
CA SER A 111 25.13 -2.00 28.23
C SER A 111 25.47 -0.51 28.35
N THR A 112 25.59 0.19 27.22
CA THR A 112 25.87 1.63 27.20
C THR A 112 24.56 2.41 27.39
N MET A 113 24.57 3.36 28.31
CA MET A 113 23.37 4.08 28.74
C MET A 113 23.40 5.54 28.30
N LYS A 114 22.28 6.05 27.77
CA LYS A 114 22.01 7.47 27.49
C LYS A 114 20.93 8.02 28.41
N GLN A 115 20.76 9.34 28.37
CA GLN A 115 19.60 10.01 28.95
C GLN A 115 18.32 9.67 28.18
N LYS A 116 17.20 9.53 28.89
CA LYS A 116 15.89 9.18 28.35
C LYS A 116 15.37 10.19 27.32
N VAL A 117 15.32 11.47 27.67
CA VAL A 117 15.04 12.57 26.73
C VAL A 117 15.76 13.83 27.20
N SER A 118 16.48 14.51 26.31
CA SER A 118 17.11 15.82 26.55
C SER A 118 16.13 16.98 26.34
N SER A 119 16.47 18.16 26.88
CA SER A 119 15.61 19.36 26.86
C SER A 119 15.28 19.91 25.47
N GLY A 120 16.02 19.54 24.43
CA GLY A 120 15.92 20.15 23.09
C GLY A 120 16.60 21.53 23.03
N THR A 121 16.49 22.19 21.88
CA THR A 121 17.00 23.56 21.63
C THR A 121 15.87 24.58 21.42
N ASP A 122 16.19 25.86 21.29
CA ASP A 122 15.24 26.93 20.98
C ASP A 122 15.60 27.66 19.68
N GLY A 123 14.58 28.01 18.90
CA GLY A 123 14.74 28.77 17.67
C GLY A 123 15.00 30.25 17.96
N ARG A 124 16.15 30.78 17.53
CA ARG A 124 16.52 32.20 17.74
C ARG A 124 15.55 33.21 17.09
N TYR A 125 14.98 32.87 15.93
CA TYR A 125 14.10 33.77 15.18
C TYR A 125 12.62 33.55 15.49
N SER A 126 12.18 32.29 15.57
CA SER A 126 10.78 31.95 15.88
C SER A 126 10.44 32.17 17.35
N GLY A 127 11.42 32.09 18.25
CA GLY A 127 11.20 32.07 19.70
C GLY A 127 10.53 30.79 20.21
N LEU A 128 10.30 29.80 19.34
CA LEU A 128 9.70 28.53 19.70
C LEU A 128 10.77 27.55 20.16
N SER A 129 10.45 26.80 21.21
CA SER A 129 11.23 25.63 21.57
C SER A 129 11.11 24.53 20.52
N GLU A 130 12.13 23.68 20.41
CA GLU A 130 12.17 22.58 19.46
C GLU A 130 10.99 21.63 19.65
N TYR A 131 10.59 21.33 20.90
CA TYR A 131 9.45 20.44 21.16
C TYR A 131 8.11 21.04 20.71
N GLU A 132 7.98 22.37 20.72
CA GLU A 132 6.81 23.09 20.22
C GLU A 132 6.76 23.07 18.70
N LEU A 133 7.87 23.47 18.07
CA LEU A 133 7.98 23.48 16.62
C LEU A 133 7.75 22.09 16.03
N ASN A 134 8.39 21.07 16.60
CA ASN A 134 8.22 19.69 16.16
C ASN A 134 6.76 19.25 16.23
N LEU A 135 6.06 19.51 17.35
CA LEU A 135 4.65 19.12 17.45
C LEU A 135 3.76 19.85 16.44
N GLN A 136 3.98 21.16 16.25
CA GLN A 136 3.19 21.93 15.28
C GLN A 136 3.37 21.42 13.84
N VAL A 137 4.60 21.10 13.44
CA VAL A 137 4.89 20.54 12.12
C VAL A 137 4.29 19.13 12.00
N SER A 138 4.47 18.28 13.01
CA SER A 138 3.96 16.91 13.01
C SER A 138 2.42 16.86 12.90
N LEU A 139 1.69 17.73 13.60
CA LEU A 139 0.22 17.81 13.50
C LEU A 139 -0.25 18.24 12.11
N LYS A 140 0.47 19.16 11.45
CA LYS A 140 0.17 19.56 10.06
C LYS A 140 0.46 18.42 9.08
N LEU A 141 1.55 17.67 9.30
CA LEU A 141 1.90 16.51 8.50
C LEU A 141 0.86 15.37 8.67
N GLN A 142 0.44 15.10 9.91
CA GLN A 142 -0.64 14.15 10.20
C GLN A 142 -1.89 14.47 9.38
N ALA A 143 -2.40 15.71 9.47
CA ALA A 143 -3.60 16.11 8.77
C ALA A 143 -3.49 15.95 7.23
N GLU A 144 -2.33 16.27 6.65
CA GLU A 144 -2.12 16.12 5.20
C GLU A 144 -2.02 14.63 4.78
N LEU A 145 -1.40 13.78 5.59
CA LEU A 145 -1.31 12.35 5.31
C LEU A 145 -2.66 11.65 5.47
N GLU A 146 -3.40 11.95 6.53
CA GLU A 146 -4.76 11.43 6.73
C GLU A 146 -5.69 11.86 5.57
N LYS A 147 -5.59 13.12 5.12
CA LYS A 147 -6.32 13.61 3.94
C LYS A 147 -6.00 12.83 2.66
N ARG A 148 -4.78 12.30 2.53
CA ARG A 148 -4.35 11.48 1.39
C ARG A 148 -4.70 9.98 1.55
N GLY A 149 -5.35 9.60 2.66
CA GLY A 149 -5.79 8.23 2.92
C GLY A 149 -4.75 7.34 3.60
N TYR A 150 -3.73 7.93 4.23
CA TYR A 150 -2.78 7.17 5.05
C TYR A 150 -3.28 7.02 6.50
N ASN A 151 -3.01 5.88 7.11
CA ASN A 151 -3.11 5.74 8.56
C ASN A 151 -1.89 6.36 9.21
N VAL A 152 -2.11 7.24 10.19
CA VAL A 152 -1.04 7.94 10.90
C VAL A 152 -1.09 7.60 12.38
N PHE A 153 0.06 7.23 12.94
CA PHE A 153 0.25 7.08 14.38
C PHE A 153 1.15 8.19 14.91
N MET A 154 0.63 9.00 15.81
CA MET A 154 1.42 10.04 16.51
C MET A 154 2.01 9.47 17.79
N VAL A 155 3.33 9.57 17.96
CA VAL A 155 3.99 9.15 19.21
C VAL A 155 3.59 10.06 20.38
N ARG A 156 3.37 11.35 20.12
CA ARG A 156 2.74 12.28 21.06
C ARG A 156 1.91 13.33 20.33
N THR A 157 0.82 13.77 20.96
CA THR A 157 -0.07 14.83 20.45
C THR A 157 -0.13 16.05 21.38
N THR A 158 0.57 16.00 22.52
CA THR A 158 0.65 17.07 23.52
C THR A 158 2.11 17.36 23.89
N HIS A 159 2.34 18.47 24.60
CA HIS A 159 3.68 18.86 25.04
C HIS A 159 4.09 18.23 26.38
N ASP A 160 3.11 18.04 27.27
CA ASP A 160 3.33 17.55 28.62
C ASP A 160 3.18 16.02 28.66
N VAL A 161 4.28 15.36 28.32
CA VAL A 161 4.43 13.91 28.31
C VAL A 161 5.76 13.53 28.95
N ASN A 162 5.86 12.29 29.43
CA ASN A 162 7.10 11.74 29.95
C ASN A 162 7.39 10.41 29.24
N ILE A 163 7.95 10.48 28.04
CA ILE A 163 8.19 9.33 27.15
C ILE A 163 9.67 9.30 26.76
N SER A 164 10.39 8.23 27.08
CA SER A 164 11.79 8.04 26.72
C SER A 164 12.01 7.83 25.22
N ASN A 165 13.24 7.98 24.72
CA ASN A 165 13.52 7.69 23.31
C ASN A 165 13.27 6.20 22.97
N ALA A 166 13.57 5.28 23.91
CA ALA A 166 13.26 3.87 23.70
C ALA A 166 11.75 3.61 23.67
N GLU A 167 10.97 4.26 24.54
CA GLU A 167 9.50 4.15 24.55
C GLU A 167 8.90 4.70 23.25
N ARG A 168 9.39 5.84 22.74
CA ARG A 168 8.98 6.41 21.44
C ARG A 168 9.17 5.41 20.29
N ALA A 169 10.34 4.80 20.23
CA ALA A 169 10.65 3.77 19.23
C ALA A 169 9.73 2.54 19.38
N GLN A 170 9.46 2.09 20.61
CA GLN A 170 8.58 0.96 20.87
C GLN A 170 7.12 1.26 20.52
N MET A 171 6.64 2.48 20.77
CA MET A 171 5.30 2.91 20.39
C MET A 171 5.09 2.84 18.87
N ALA A 172 6.05 3.33 18.08
CA ALA A 172 6.01 3.23 16.63
C ALA A 172 5.99 1.76 16.16
N ALA A 173 6.90 0.93 16.70
CA ALA A 173 6.95 -0.49 16.35
C ALA A 173 5.64 -1.23 16.71
N ASN A 174 5.05 -0.94 17.88
CA ASN A 174 3.79 -1.54 18.32
C ASN A 174 2.59 -1.11 17.46
N ALA A 175 2.66 0.08 16.85
CA ALA A 175 1.65 0.57 15.91
C ALA A 175 1.74 -0.07 14.52
N GLY A 176 2.73 -0.95 14.29
CA GLY A 176 2.95 -1.60 13.00
C GLY A 176 3.51 -0.67 11.93
N ALA A 177 4.18 0.40 12.35
CA ALA A 177 4.83 1.41 11.52
C ALA A 177 6.35 1.22 11.43
#